data_AF-A0AAC9RP96-F1
#
_entry.id   AF-A0AAC9RP96-F1
#
_cell.length_a   1.000
_cell.length_b   1.000
_cell.length_c   1.000
_cell.angle_alpha   90.00
_cell.angle_beta   90.00
_cell.angle_gamma   90.00
#
_symmetry.space_group_name_H-M   'P 1'
#
loop_
_entity.id
_entity.type
_entity.pdbx_description
1 polymer ?
#
loop_
_entity_poly.entity_id
_entity_poly.type
_entity_poly.pdbx_seq_one_letter_code
_entity_poly.pdbx_strand_id
1 'polypeptide(L)'
;MLDSKLILEVFSKDKDTAVIRFKKFNETKNEDNKPMRLTDEERKEEIKKFMPQIKLAQVKTLPKEKRDELIIRLKGIEGVTQRQLARILEVSASLVFKA
;
A
#
# COMPACT_ATOMS: atom_id res chain seq x y z
N MET A 1 -13.09 13.80 -29.96
CA MET A 1 -12.64 12.47 -30.40
C MET A 1 -11.15 12.37 -30.16
N LEU A 2 -10.64 11.28 -29.58
CA LEU A 2 -9.19 11.05 -29.50
C LEU A 2 -8.66 10.79 -30.92
N ASP A 3 -7.57 11.44 -31.31
CA ASP A 3 -6.88 11.17 -32.57
C ASP A 3 -6.02 9.90 -32.41
N SER A 4 -6.57 8.77 -32.83
CA SER A 4 -5.90 7.47 -32.78
C SER A 4 -4.72 7.39 -33.75
N LYS A 5 -4.67 8.22 -34.80
CA LYS A 5 -3.58 8.22 -35.77
C LYS A 5 -2.31 8.79 -35.14
N LEU A 6 -2.43 9.93 -34.46
CA LEU A 6 -1.32 10.57 -33.75
C LEU A 6 -0.67 9.62 -32.73
N ILE A 7 -1.50 8.88 -31.99
CA ILE A 7 -1.01 7.97 -30.94
C ILE A 7 -0.32 6.74 -31.55
N LEU A 8 -0.87 6.17 -32.63
CA LEU A 8 -0.28 5.01 -33.29
C LEU A 8 1.05 5.33 -33.98
N GLU A 9 1.22 6.56 -34.51
CA GLU A 9 2.47 7.01 -35.13
C GLU A 9 3.68 7.00 -34.18
N VAL A 10 3.44 7.07 -32.85
CA VAL A 10 4.48 6.90 -31.83
C VAL A 10 5.09 5.50 -31.86
N PHE A 11 4.30 4.48 -32.24
CA PHE A 11 4.72 3.08 -32.24
C PHE A 11 5.29 2.63 -33.60
N SER A 12 4.79 3.18 -34.71
CA SER A 12 5.31 3.00 -36.06
C SER A 12 4.61 3.94 -37.06
N LYS A 13 5.31 4.30 -38.15
CA LYS A 13 4.68 4.96 -39.31
C LYS A 13 3.81 4.01 -40.14
N ASP A 14 4.13 2.72 -40.11
CA ASP A 14 3.31 1.67 -40.71
C ASP A 14 2.16 1.30 -39.77
N LYS A 15 0.94 1.37 -40.27
CA LYS A 15 -0.29 1.26 -39.47
C LYS A 15 -0.43 -0.11 -38.82
N ASP A 16 -0.18 -1.18 -39.57
CA ASP A 16 -0.35 -2.54 -39.07
C ASP A 16 0.68 -2.86 -37.99
N THR A 17 1.93 -2.45 -38.24
CA THR A 17 3.01 -2.53 -37.24
C THR A 17 2.72 -1.69 -36.00
N ALA A 18 2.16 -0.48 -36.16
CA ALA A 18 1.81 0.40 -35.05
C ALA A 18 0.77 -0.23 -34.12
N VAL A 19 -0.27 -0.83 -34.70
CA VAL A 19 -1.34 -1.49 -33.92
C VAL A 19 -0.80 -2.70 -33.15
N ILE A 20 0.04 -3.53 -33.78
CA ILE A 20 0.65 -4.69 -33.12
C ILE A 20 1.51 -4.25 -31.93
N ARG A 21 2.35 -3.23 -32.13
CA ARG A 21 3.24 -2.71 -31.08
C ARG A 21 2.46 -2.02 -29.95
N PHE A 22 1.42 -1.27 -30.27
CA PHE A 22 0.55 -0.64 -29.29
C PHE A 22 -0.15 -1.68 -28.39
N LYS A 23 -0.72 -2.74 -28.98
CA LYS A 23 -1.32 -3.83 -28.20
C LYS A 23 -0.30 -4.50 -27.30
N LYS A 24 0.85 -4.87 -27.86
CA LYS A 24 1.95 -5.50 -27.10
C LYS A 24 2.39 -4.63 -25.93
N PHE A 25 2.53 -3.32 -26.12
CA PHE A 25 2.90 -2.39 -25.04
C PHE A 25 1.86 -2.38 -23.91
N ASN A 26 0.56 -2.28 -24.24
CA ASN A 26 -0.51 -2.26 -23.24
C ASN A 26 -0.74 -3.61 -22.55
N GLU A 27 -0.44 -4.72 -23.24
CA GLU A 27 -0.53 -6.08 -22.71
C GLU A 27 0.73 -6.49 -21.95
N THR A 28 1.82 -5.73 -22.06
CA THR A 28 3.05 -5.98 -21.30
C THR A 28 2.74 -5.78 -19.83
N LYS A 29 3.03 -6.80 -19.02
CA LYS A 29 2.80 -6.79 -17.58
C LYS A 29 3.59 -5.63 -16.97
N ASN A 30 2.87 -4.62 -16.48
CA ASN A 30 3.50 -3.48 -15.86
C ASN A 30 4.01 -3.89 -14.46
N GLU A 31 5.28 -3.61 -14.18
CA GLU A 31 5.87 -3.79 -12.85
C GLU A 31 5.42 -2.72 -11.86
N ASP A 32 4.64 -1.72 -12.30
CA ASP A 32 3.80 -0.86 -11.46
C ASP A 32 2.64 -1.62 -10.79
N ASN A 33 2.85 -2.89 -10.42
CA ASN A 33 2.24 -3.44 -9.21
C ASN A 33 2.79 -2.64 -8.02
N LYS A 34 2.35 -1.38 -7.88
CA LYS A 34 2.31 -0.74 -6.57
C LYS A 34 1.67 -1.78 -5.67
N PRO A 35 2.32 -2.19 -4.56
CA PRO A 35 1.80 -3.23 -3.70
C PRO A 35 0.33 -2.91 -3.49
N MET A 36 -0.53 -3.83 -3.97
CA MET A 36 -1.98 -3.70 -3.91
C MET A 36 -2.25 -3.17 -2.52
N ARG A 37 -2.79 -1.93 -2.44
CA ARG A 37 -2.93 -1.24 -1.15
C ARG A 37 -3.85 -2.13 -0.32
N LEU A 38 -3.25 -3.02 0.47
CA LEU A 38 -3.98 -3.85 1.41
C LEU A 38 -4.84 -2.87 2.19
N THR A 39 -6.14 -3.11 2.14
CA THR A 39 -7.13 -2.29 2.80
C THR A 39 -6.78 -2.21 4.29
N ASP A 40 -7.25 -1.17 4.97
CA ASP A 40 -7.03 -1.05 6.40
C ASP A 40 -7.63 -2.28 7.15
N GLU A 41 -8.59 -2.99 6.56
CA GLU A 41 -9.17 -4.24 7.08
C GLU A 41 -8.22 -5.44 6.98
N GLU A 42 -7.63 -5.68 5.81
CA GLU A 42 -6.65 -6.77 5.64
C GLU A 42 -5.43 -6.55 6.56
N ARG A 43 -4.98 -5.30 6.68
CA ARG A 43 -3.88 -4.94 7.59
C ARG A 43 -4.27 -5.05 9.06
N LYS A 44 -5.54 -4.81 9.41
CA LYS A 44 -6.04 -5.04 10.76
C LYS A 44 -5.88 -6.50 11.15
N GLU A 45 -6.19 -7.43 10.26
CA GLU A 45 -6.02 -8.86 10.52
C GLU A 45 -4.56 -9.24 10.69
N GLU A 46 -3.69 -8.71 9.84
CA GLU A 46 -2.25 -8.95 9.94
C GLU A 46 -1.68 -8.42 11.26
N ILE A 47 -1.98 -7.17 11.62
CA ILE A 47 -1.55 -6.57 12.89
C ILE A 47 -2.05 -7.38 14.09
N LYS A 48 -3.30 -7.87 14.08
CA LYS A 48 -3.84 -8.71 15.16
C LYS A 48 -3.00 -9.97 15.40
N LYS A 49 -2.39 -10.56 14.37
CA LYS A 49 -1.50 -11.73 14.51
C LYS A 49 -0.25 -11.43 15.36
N PHE A 50 0.23 -10.19 15.32
CA PHE A 50 1.39 -9.73 16.09
C PHE A 50 1.03 -9.30 17.53
N MET A 51 -0.25 -9.21 17.87
CA MET A 51 -0.72 -8.79 19.19
C MET A 51 -1.84 -9.70 19.76
N PRO A 52 -1.64 -11.02 19.85
CA PRO A 52 -2.70 -11.97 20.18
C PRO A 52 -3.33 -11.75 21.57
N GLN A 53 -2.61 -11.14 22.51
CA GLN A 53 -3.06 -10.92 23.88
C GLN A 53 -3.65 -9.51 24.12
N ILE A 54 -3.63 -8.63 23.12
CA ILE A 54 -4.02 -7.23 23.27
C ILE A 54 -5.09 -6.91 22.24
N LYS A 55 -6.19 -6.30 22.66
CA LYS A 55 -7.19 -5.77 21.71
C LYS A 55 -6.72 -4.43 21.15
N LEU A 56 -7.02 -4.13 19.89
CA LEU A 56 -6.64 -2.85 19.24
C LEU A 56 -7.01 -1.63 20.10
N ALA A 57 -8.23 -1.60 20.65
CA ALA A 57 -8.70 -0.51 21.52
C ALA A 57 -7.90 -0.35 22.83
N GLN A 58 -7.28 -1.42 23.34
CA GLN A 58 -6.50 -1.39 24.58
C GLN A 58 -5.11 -0.75 24.39
N VAL A 59 -4.64 -0.59 23.16
CA VAL A 59 -3.31 -0.03 22.86
C VAL A 59 -3.19 1.41 23.38
N LYS A 60 -4.28 2.18 23.36
CA LYS A 60 -4.35 3.53 23.93
C LYS A 60 -4.14 3.57 25.44
N THR A 61 -4.57 2.51 26.14
CA THR A 61 -4.53 2.41 27.61
C THR A 61 -3.26 1.73 28.13
N LEU A 62 -2.40 1.23 27.23
CA LEU A 62 -1.14 0.62 27.64
C LEU A 62 -0.20 1.66 28.26
N PRO A 63 0.61 1.27 29.26
CA PRO A 63 1.73 2.08 29.71
C PRO A 63 2.64 2.47 28.54
N LYS A 64 3.19 3.69 28.59
CA LYS A 64 3.98 4.28 27.50
C LYS A 64 5.03 3.31 26.95
N GLU A 65 5.83 2.71 27.83
CA GLU A 65 6.92 1.79 27.46
C GLU A 65 6.41 0.59 26.66
N LYS A 66 5.39 -0.11 27.17
CA LYS A 66 4.79 -1.28 26.49
C LYS A 66 4.13 -0.90 25.17
N ARG A 67 3.50 0.26 25.11
CA ARG A 67 2.86 0.77 23.90
C ARG A 67 3.90 1.10 22.83
N ASP A 68 4.96 1.79 23.21
CA ASP A 68 5.99 2.25 22.27
C ASP A 68 6.76 1.02 21.74
N GLU A 69 7.09 0.03 22.59
CA GLU A 69 7.63 -1.26 22.15
C GLU A 69 6.74 -2.00 21.15
N LEU A 70 5.42 -2.03 21.40
CA LEU A 70 4.46 -2.64 20.49
C LEU A 70 4.45 -1.91 19.14
N ILE A 71 4.42 -0.58 19.14
CA ILE A 71 4.41 0.23 17.92
C ILE A 71 5.70 0.02 17.11
N ILE A 72 6.87 -0.02 17.76
CA ILE A 72 8.15 -0.29 17.10
C ILE A 72 8.11 -1.64 16.38
N ARG A 73 7.61 -2.70 17.05
CA ARG A 73 7.46 -4.02 16.42
C ARG A 73 6.52 -3.98 15.21
N LEU A 74 5.37 -3.31 15.34
CA LEU A 74 4.39 -3.21 14.27
C LEU A 74 4.87 -2.35 13.07
N LYS A 75 5.76 -1.37 13.30
CA LYS A 75 6.42 -0.62 12.21
C LYS A 75 7.32 -1.49 11.33
N GLY A 76 7.81 -2.60 11.87
CA GLY A 76 8.62 -3.57 11.12
C GLY A 76 7.83 -4.44 10.14
N ILE A 77 6.50 -4.39 10.17
CA ILE A 77 5.66 -5.15 9.23
C ILE A 77 5.81 -4.54 7.84
N GLU A 78 6.33 -5.32 6.91
CA GLU A 78 6.53 -4.89 5.53
C GLU A 78 5.22 -4.44 4.90
N GLY A 79 5.28 -3.33 4.16
CA GLY A 79 4.10 -2.76 3.53
C GLY A 79 3.19 -1.97 4.48
N VAL A 80 3.35 -2.02 5.81
CA VAL A 80 2.53 -1.26 6.78
C VAL A 80 3.02 0.18 6.98
N THR A 81 2.21 1.17 6.58
CA THR A 81 2.58 2.58 6.81
C THR A 81 2.24 3.03 8.23
N GLN A 82 3.03 3.98 8.77
CA GLN A 82 2.78 4.58 10.09
C GLN A 82 1.38 5.22 10.21
N ARG A 83 0.85 5.79 9.12
CA ARG A 83 -0.50 6.37 9.09
C ARG A 83 -1.60 5.31 9.14
N GLN A 84 -1.33 4.11 8.64
CA GLN A 84 -2.26 2.99 8.76
C GLN A 84 -2.19 2.40 10.16
N LEU A 85 -1.01 2.28 10.75
CA LEU A 85 -0.88 1.93 12.18
C LEU A 85 -1.67 2.89 13.07
N ALA A 86 -1.55 4.19 12.88
CA ALA A 86 -2.31 5.18 13.64
C ALA A 86 -3.82 4.96 13.53
N ARG A 87 -4.34 4.73 12.31
CA ARG A 87 -5.77 4.44 12.08
C ARG A 87 -6.23 3.12 12.69
N ILE A 88 -5.40 2.07 12.59
CA ILE A 88 -5.74 0.71 13.02
C ILE A 88 -5.69 0.56 14.54
N LEU A 89 -4.67 1.16 15.18
CA LEU A 89 -4.51 1.21 16.64
C LEU A 89 -5.33 2.35 17.27
N GLU A 90 -6.01 3.14 16.42
CA GLU A 90 -6.77 4.33 16.75
C GLU A 90 -6.01 5.43 17.53
N VAL A 91 -4.68 5.43 17.50
CA VAL A 91 -3.82 6.42 18.16
C VAL A 91 -3.48 7.58 17.22
N SER A 92 -2.96 8.68 17.75
CA SER A 92 -2.50 9.78 16.91
C SER A 92 -1.25 9.39 16.09
N ALA A 93 -1.15 9.92 14.87
CA ALA A 93 0.01 9.70 14.01
C ALA A 93 1.32 10.20 14.64
N SER A 94 1.26 11.25 15.46
CA SER A 94 2.42 11.76 16.20
C SER A 94 2.92 10.77 17.26
N LEU A 95 2.01 10.02 17.89
CA LEU A 95 2.37 9.01 18.88
C LEU A 95 3.08 7.85 18.18
N VAL A 96 2.54 7.40 17.04
CA VAL A 96 3.21 6.38 16.21
C VAL A 96 4.57 6.88 15.73
N PHE A 97 4.69 8.13 15.31
CA PHE A 97 5.96 8.69 14.83
C PHE A 97 7.05 8.73 15.91
N LYS A 98 6.68 9.08 17.15
CA LYS A 98 7.62 9.27 18.27
C LYS A 98 8.06 7.98 18.97
N ALA A 99 7.25 6.92 18.90
CA ALA A 99 7.62 5.59 19.38
C ALA A 99 8.71 4.98 18.51
#